data_AF-A0AAX6PD26-F1
#
_entry.id   AF-A0AAX6PD26-F1
#
_cell.length_a   1.000
_cell.length_b   1.000
_cell.length_c   1.000
_cell.angle_alpha   90.00
_cell.angle_beta   90.00
_cell.angle_gamma   90.00
#
_symmetry.space_group_name_H-M   'P 1'
#
loop_
_entity.id
_entity.type
_entity.pdbx_description
1 polymer ?
#
loop_
_entity_poly.entity_id
_entity_poly.type
_entity_poly.pdbx_seq_one_letter_code
_entity_poly.pdbx_strand_id
1 'polypeptide(L)'
;MVPPPPPLCTLPPGPGSPRFVCYCEPEGSAAGDRGVFRLHVTDGLELWSARLPPEGEATRVRAGPGRAGWGDPAGLGPGQPQEARCGLGADEDLTARFRSACQQRAVALSLREDSAALTLSGPPSTLTFDLSKVPGPEAAPRLQALTLGLAERVCSLEQRLAAVEETAASPSKSPQPAGPPLFLPDPDPQRGGPGAGVRRRSPGESLINPGFKSKKPAGGVDFDEP
;
A
#
# COMPACT_ATOMS: atom_id res chain seq x y z
N MET A 1 4.13 -7.33 9.75
CA MET A 1 3.53 -6.69 8.56
C MET A 1 4.21 -5.33 8.40
N VAL A 2 4.89 -5.06 7.29
CA VAL A 2 5.52 -3.74 7.05
C VAL A 2 4.40 -2.72 6.81
N PRO A 3 4.37 -1.56 7.48
CA PRO A 3 3.34 -0.56 7.26
C PRO A 3 3.34 -0.09 5.80
N PRO A 4 2.17 0.20 5.21
CA PRO A 4 2.09 0.64 3.83
C PRO A 4 2.85 1.97 3.67
N PRO A 5 3.55 2.18 2.54
CA PRO A 5 4.26 3.43 2.31
C PRO A 5 3.29 4.62 2.32
N PRO A 6 3.78 5.81 2.70
CA PRO A 6 2.96 7.02 2.71
C PRO A 6 2.40 7.27 1.31
N PRO A 7 1.09 7.56 1.21
CA PRO A 7 0.42 7.78 -0.07
C PRO A 7 0.94 9.05 -0.72
N LEU A 8 1.05 9.01 -2.05
CA LEU A 8 1.34 10.17 -2.88
C LEU A 8 0.72 9.99 -4.26
N CYS A 9 0.56 11.09 -4.98
CA CYS A 9 0.24 11.10 -6.40
C CYS A 9 0.94 12.27 -7.10
N THR A 10 0.93 12.23 -8.43
CA THR A 10 1.47 13.28 -9.28
C THR A 10 0.38 13.92 -10.14
N LEU A 11 0.54 15.21 -10.43
CA LEU A 11 -0.39 15.99 -11.25
C LEU A 11 0.35 16.63 -12.44
N PRO A 12 -0.30 16.79 -13.61
CA PRO A 12 -1.61 16.24 -13.95
C PRO A 12 -1.58 14.70 -14.06
N PRO A 13 -2.73 14.01 -13.87
CA PRO A 13 -2.79 12.57 -14.07
C PRO A 13 -2.64 12.23 -15.55
N GLY A 14 -1.88 11.18 -15.87
CA GLY A 14 -1.76 10.67 -17.24
C GLY A 14 -0.31 10.43 -17.67
N PRO A 15 -0.07 10.20 -18.98
CA PRO A 15 1.25 9.89 -19.52
C PRO A 15 2.16 11.12 -19.71
N GLY A 16 1.65 12.33 -19.46
CA GLY A 16 2.44 13.55 -19.54
C GLY A 16 3.47 13.67 -18.41
N SER A 17 4.42 14.59 -18.55
CA SER A 17 5.40 14.86 -17.50
C SER A 17 4.70 15.39 -16.24
N PRO A 18 4.91 14.75 -15.07
CA PRO A 18 4.35 15.24 -13.83
C PRO A 18 4.95 16.61 -13.50
N ARG A 19 4.10 17.53 -13.06
CA ARG A 19 4.46 18.90 -12.67
C ARG A 19 4.43 19.09 -11.17
N PHE A 20 3.58 18.35 -10.47
CA PHE A 20 3.44 18.46 -9.02
C PHE A 20 3.43 17.08 -8.39
N VAL A 21 3.90 17.01 -7.15
CA VAL A 21 3.78 15.87 -6.24
C VAL A 21 2.91 16.28 -5.07
N CYS A 22 1.87 15.51 -4.80
CA CYS A 22 1.02 15.66 -3.61
C CYS A 22 1.28 14.48 -2.69
N TYR A 23 1.54 14.73 -1.41
CA TYR A 23 1.78 13.68 -0.42
C TYR A 23 1.29 14.11 0.96
N CYS A 24 1.12 13.13 1.86
CA CYS A 24 0.79 13.41 3.25
C CYS A 24 1.81 12.81 4.21
N GLU A 25 1.95 13.46 5.36
CA GLU A 25 2.74 12.98 6.49
C GLU A 25 1.81 12.87 7.71
N PRO A 26 1.67 11.68 8.30
CA PRO A 26 1.12 11.55 9.64
C PRO A 26 2.21 11.98 10.64
N GLU A 27 1.95 13.00 11.47
CA GLU A 27 2.89 13.39 12.52
C GLU A 27 3.07 12.24 13.54
N GLY A 28 4.33 12.04 13.96
CA GLY A 28 4.87 10.77 14.42
C GLY A 28 4.27 10.22 15.71
N SER A 29 4.37 8.89 15.84
CA SER A 29 3.93 8.06 16.96
C SER A 29 4.72 8.26 18.27
N ALA A 30 5.14 9.48 18.59
CA ALA A 30 5.63 9.79 19.92
C ALA A 30 4.46 9.61 20.89
N ALA A 31 4.67 8.85 21.97
CA ALA A 31 3.65 8.63 23.00
C ALA A 31 3.22 9.99 23.59
N GLY A 32 2.15 10.56 23.05
CA GLY A 32 1.63 11.88 23.42
C GLY A 32 1.21 12.78 22.26
N ASP A 33 1.74 12.57 21.04
CA ASP A 33 1.50 13.48 19.90
C ASP A 33 0.71 12.80 18.77
N ARG A 34 -0.44 12.22 19.14
CA ARG A 34 -1.41 11.78 18.13
C ARG A 34 -2.01 13.03 17.48
N GLY A 35 -1.72 13.23 16.21
CA GLY A 35 -2.82 13.53 15.29
C GLY A 35 -2.76 14.81 14.48
N VAL A 36 -1.58 15.42 14.28
CA VAL A 36 -1.48 16.45 13.24
C VAL A 36 -1.27 15.76 11.90
N PHE A 37 -2.28 15.85 11.02
CA PHE A 37 -2.14 15.39 9.65
C PHE A 37 -1.61 16.55 8.80
N ARG A 38 -0.59 16.31 7.97
CA ARG A 38 -0.02 17.35 7.10
C ARG A 38 -0.11 16.96 5.65
N LEU A 39 -0.70 17.87 4.85
CA LEU A 39 -0.72 17.77 3.39
C LEU A 39 0.34 18.67 2.81
N HIS A 40 1.04 18.15 1.80
CA HIS A 40 2.09 18.85 1.08
C HIS A 40 1.87 18.76 -0.42
N VAL A 41 2.23 19.85 -1.10
CA VAL A 41 2.29 19.94 -2.56
C VAL A 41 3.61 20.58 -2.94
N THR A 42 4.30 20.04 -3.95
CA THR A 42 5.54 20.63 -4.46
C THR A 42 5.66 20.43 -5.96
N ASP A 43 6.31 21.38 -6.63
CA ASP A 43 6.75 21.30 -8.03
C ASP A 43 8.24 20.91 -8.16
N GLY A 44 8.90 20.60 -7.03
CA GLY A 44 10.33 20.31 -6.95
C GLY A 44 11.20 21.54 -6.63
N LEU A 45 10.64 22.74 -6.63
CA LEU A 45 11.34 23.99 -6.28
C LEU A 45 10.71 24.64 -5.04
N GLU A 46 9.39 24.72 -5.02
CA GLU A 46 8.61 25.32 -3.96
C GLU A 46 7.78 24.26 -3.25
N LEU A 47 7.43 24.54 -1.99
CA LEU A 47 6.66 23.63 -1.14
C LEU A 47 5.48 24.40 -0.56
N TRP A 48 4.28 23.84 -0.66
CA TRP A 48 3.08 24.30 0.01
C TRP A 48 2.65 23.27 1.03
N SER A 49 2.23 23.74 2.20
CA SER A 49 1.82 22.87 3.31
C SER A 49 0.58 23.40 4.01
N ALA A 50 -0.24 22.47 4.49
CA ALA A 50 -1.32 22.73 5.44
C ALA A 50 -1.17 21.82 6.66
N ARG A 51 -1.21 22.41 7.87
CA ARG A 51 -1.34 21.67 9.12
C ARG A 51 -2.82 21.51 9.43
N LEU A 52 -3.25 20.27 9.60
CA LEU A 52 -4.61 19.95 10.03
C LEU A 52 -4.56 19.56 11.50
N PRO A 53 -5.25 20.30 12.39
CA PRO A 53 -5.20 20.02 13.82
C PRO A 53 -5.77 18.62 14.11
N PRO A 54 -5.27 17.93 15.15
CA PRO A 54 -5.92 16.74 15.67
C PRO A 54 -7.34 17.14 16.09
N GLU A 55 -8.32 16.31 15.75
CA GLU A 55 -9.69 16.58 16.17
C GLU A 55 -9.78 16.75 17.71
N GLY A 56 -10.29 17.91 18.12
CA GLY A 56 -10.30 18.37 19.51
C GLY A 56 -10.03 19.88 19.63
N GLU A 57 -9.28 20.45 18.69
CA GLU A 57 -8.98 21.89 18.61
C GLU A 57 -9.59 22.58 17.38
N ALA A 58 -10.65 22.00 16.82
CA ALA A 58 -11.67 22.85 16.20
C ALA A 58 -12.29 23.65 17.35
N THR A 59 -11.69 24.79 17.69
CA THR A 59 -12.33 25.79 18.54
C THR A 59 -13.75 25.91 18.05
N ARG A 60 -14.70 25.59 18.94
CA ARG A 60 -16.11 25.90 18.76
C ARG A 60 -16.20 27.39 18.50
N VAL A 61 -16.15 27.80 17.24
CA VAL A 61 -16.52 29.15 16.84
C VAL A 61 -18.01 29.21 17.09
N ARG A 62 -18.34 29.88 18.19
CA ARG A 62 -19.68 30.14 18.68
C ARG A 62 -20.56 30.56 17.51
N ALA A 63 -21.64 29.82 17.27
CA ALA A 63 -22.81 30.37 16.58
C ALA A 63 -23.28 31.60 17.37
N GLY A 64 -22.94 32.80 16.89
CA GLY A 64 -23.53 34.03 17.38
C GLY A 64 -25.01 34.06 16.98
N PRO A 65 -25.92 34.50 17.86
CA PRO A 65 -27.34 34.52 17.53
C PRO A 65 -27.57 35.55 16.43
N GLY A 66 -28.28 35.13 15.38
CA GLY A 66 -28.74 36.05 14.35
C GLY A 66 -29.57 37.17 14.96
N ARG A 67 -29.15 38.42 14.74
CA ARG A 67 -30.07 39.55 14.68
C ARG A 67 -29.70 40.40 13.47
N ALA A 68 -30.74 40.68 12.70
CA ALA A 68 -30.76 41.54 11.54
C ALA A 68 -30.23 42.95 11.84
N GLY A 69 -29.63 43.57 10.82
CA GLY A 69 -29.32 44.99 10.79
C GLY A 69 -28.38 45.32 9.64
N TRP A 70 -28.91 45.85 8.54
CA TRP A 70 -28.12 46.43 7.45
C TRP A 70 -27.57 47.79 7.90
N GLY A 71 -26.27 48.04 7.71
CA GLY A 71 -25.65 49.33 7.97
C GLY A 71 -24.14 49.38 7.73
N ASP A 72 -23.77 50.06 6.64
CA ASP A 72 -22.51 50.75 6.28
C ASP A 72 -21.18 50.00 5.97
N PRO A 73 -20.49 50.36 4.85
CA PRO A 73 -19.16 49.87 4.50
C PRO A 73 -18.07 50.93 4.75
N ALA A 74 -17.21 50.72 5.76
CA ALA A 74 -15.89 51.37 5.82
C ALA A 74 -14.99 50.65 6.83
N GLY A 75 -13.87 50.09 6.37
CA GLY A 75 -12.82 49.59 7.26
C GLY A 75 -12.05 48.40 6.69
N LEU A 76 -11.07 48.67 5.82
CA LEU A 76 -10.00 47.73 5.49
C LEU A 76 -9.03 47.64 6.69
N GLY A 77 -8.96 46.48 7.32
CA GLY A 77 -7.95 46.07 8.29
C GLY A 77 -7.39 44.67 7.93
N PRO A 78 -6.16 44.31 8.33
CA PRO A 78 -5.37 43.28 7.66
C PRO A 78 -5.74 41.84 8.06
N GLY A 79 -5.59 40.95 7.07
CA GLY A 79 -5.50 39.49 7.09
C GLY A 79 -5.84 38.75 8.38
N GLN A 80 -7.07 38.26 8.46
CA GLN A 80 -7.39 37.16 9.37
C GLN A 80 -7.00 35.81 8.75
N PRO A 81 -6.54 34.82 9.52
CA PRO A 81 -6.29 33.46 9.03
C PRO A 81 -7.61 32.90 8.49
N GLN A 82 -7.61 32.53 7.20
CA GLN A 82 -8.79 32.00 6.53
C GLN A 82 -9.09 30.61 7.10
N GLU A 83 -10.15 30.53 7.91
CA GLU A 83 -10.58 29.32 8.60
C GLU A 83 -11.02 28.25 7.58
N ALA A 84 -10.36 27.08 7.66
CA ALA A 84 -10.60 25.94 6.80
C ALA A 84 -12.07 25.46 6.91
N ARG A 85 -12.78 25.42 5.78
CA ARG A 85 -14.18 24.95 5.68
C ARG A 85 -14.27 23.43 5.64
N CYS A 86 -13.55 22.74 6.52
CA CYS A 86 -13.48 21.29 6.55
C CYS A 86 -14.68 20.72 7.34
N GLY A 87 -15.72 20.28 6.62
CA GLY A 87 -16.83 19.49 7.18
C GLY A 87 -16.42 18.04 7.45
N LEU A 88 -15.43 17.85 8.33
CA LEU A 88 -14.92 16.54 8.71
C LEU A 88 -15.76 15.94 9.85
N GLY A 89 -16.02 14.63 9.76
CA GLY A 89 -16.65 13.85 10.81
C GLY A 89 -15.60 13.23 11.73
N ALA A 90 -15.97 13.06 13.01
CA ALA A 90 -15.10 12.80 14.16
C ALA A 90 -14.25 11.49 14.16
N ASP A 91 -14.16 10.78 13.04
CA ASP A 91 -13.54 9.44 12.93
C ASP A 91 -12.80 9.25 11.58
N GLU A 92 -12.64 10.31 10.78
CA GLU A 92 -12.17 10.13 9.41
C GLU A 92 -10.64 10.04 9.30
N ASP A 93 -10.14 8.86 8.89
CA ASP A 93 -8.72 8.67 8.55
C ASP A 93 -8.38 9.43 7.26
N LEU A 94 -7.89 10.66 7.43
CA LEU A 94 -7.44 11.53 6.34
C LEU A 94 -6.34 10.89 5.48
N THR A 95 -5.51 10.02 6.05
CA THR A 95 -4.47 9.30 5.29
C THR A 95 -5.12 8.29 4.35
N ALA A 96 -6.10 7.53 4.84
CA ALA A 96 -6.87 6.61 4.01
C ALA A 96 -7.67 7.34 2.93
N ARG A 97 -8.29 8.46 3.27
CA ARG A 97 -9.04 9.29 2.31
C ARG A 97 -8.15 9.85 1.22
N PHE A 98 -7.00 10.42 1.59
CA PHE A 98 -6.02 10.91 0.62
C PHE A 98 -5.45 9.79 -0.25
N ARG A 99 -5.15 8.62 0.33
CA ARG A 99 -4.74 7.43 -0.42
C ARG A 99 -5.77 7.02 -1.47
N SER A 100 -7.05 6.96 -1.08
CA SER A 100 -8.15 6.63 -1.99
C SER A 100 -8.26 7.62 -3.14
N ALA A 101 -8.18 8.93 -2.85
CA ALA A 101 -8.19 9.97 -3.88
C ALA A 101 -7.00 9.86 -4.85
N CYS A 102 -5.80 9.57 -4.35
CA CYS A 102 -4.61 9.34 -5.18
C CYS A 102 -4.81 8.16 -6.14
N GLN A 103 -5.35 7.04 -5.65
CA GLN A 103 -5.60 5.83 -6.44
C GLN A 103 -6.66 6.07 -7.52
N GLN A 104 -7.71 6.83 -7.18
CA GLN A 104 -8.81 7.17 -8.09
C GLN A 104 -8.48 8.33 -9.04
N ARG A 105 -7.30 8.96 -8.91
CA ARG A 105 -6.92 10.19 -9.64
C ARG A 105 -7.91 11.33 -9.41
N ALA A 106 -8.46 11.39 -8.21
CA ALA A 106 -9.50 12.33 -7.79
C ALA A 106 -8.92 13.47 -6.95
N VAL A 107 -7.69 13.89 -7.26
CA VAL A 107 -6.99 15.00 -6.61
C VAL A 107 -6.92 16.16 -7.61
N ALA A 108 -7.45 17.31 -7.23
CA ALA A 108 -7.35 18.54 -8.01
C ALA A 108 -6.52 19.58 -7.26
N LEU A 109 -5.69 20.33 -7.99
CA LEU A 109 -4.84 21.38 -7.45
C LEU A 109 -5.16 22.70 -8.15
N SER A 110 -5.34 23.75 -7.38
CA SER A 110 -5.35 25.13 -7.87
C SER A 110 -4.22 25.91 -7.20
N LEU A 111 -3.42 26.60 -8.00
CA LEU A 111 -2.24 27.34 -7.53
C LEU A 111 -2.48 28.84 -7.67
N ARG A 112 -2.07 29.59 -6.66
CA ARG A 112 -1.96 31.05 -6.61
C ARG A 112 -0.51 31.41 -6.27
N GLU A 113 -0.16 32.70 -6.30
CA GLU A 113 1.22 33.17 -6.07
C GLU A 113 1.79 32.67 -4.73
N ASP A 114 1.04 32.83 -3.63
CA ASP A 114 1.49 32.47 -2.27
C ASP A 114 0.64 31.38 -1.60
N SER A 115 -0.38 30.85 -2.28
CA SER A 115 -1.28 29.84 -1.74
C SER A 115 -1.64 28.78 -2.77
N ALA A 116 -2.07 27.63 -2.29
CA ALA A 116 -2.61 26.57 -3.13
C ALA A 116 -3.88 26.03 -2.48
N ALA A 117 -4.82 25.53 -3.27
CA ALA A 117 -5.94 24.74 -2.74
C ALA A 117 -5.89 23.34 -3.34
N LEU A 118 -5.88 22.32 -2.47
CA LEU A 118 -5.91 20.92 -2.82
C LEU A 118 -7.30 20.35 -2.53
N THR A 119 -7.92 19.78 -3.55
CA THR A 119 -9.25 19.21 -3.45
C THR A 119 -9.17 17.69 -3.59
N LEU A 120 -9.74 16.97 -2.62
CA LEU A 120 -9.91 15.53 -2.66
C LEU A 120 -11.38 15.22 -2.99
N SER A 121 -11.60 14.77 -4.22
CA SER A 121 -12.91 14.33 -4.67
C SER A 121 -13.08 12.84 -4.33
N GLY A 122 -14.21 12.49 -3.71
CA GLY A 122 -14.55 11.12 -3.38
C GLY A 122 -15.73 11.04 -2.42
N PRO A 123 -16.42 9.90 -2.31
CA PRO A 123 -17.47 9.72 -1.30
C PRO A 123 -16.86 9.82 0.12
N PRO A 124 -17.58 10.37 1.12
CA PRO A 124 -18.96 10.90 1.06
C PRO A 124 -19.06 12.37 0.60
N SER A 125 -17.95 13.12 0.58
CA SER A 125 -17.96 14.56 0.30
C SER A 125 -16.68 15.03 -0.40
N THR A 126 -16.70 16.21 -1.00
CA THR A 126 -15.45 16.82 -1.49
C THR A 126 -14.78 17.58 -0.36
N LEU A 127 -13.50 17.32 -0.11
CA LEU A 127 -12.70 18.10 0.84
C LEU A 127 -11.81 19.07 0.08
N THR A 128 -11.73 20.30 0.56
CA THR A 128 -10.79 21.30 0.04
C THR A 128 -9.92 21.80 1.18
N PHE A 129 -8.62 21.85 0.93
CA PHE A 129 -7.60 22.26 1.88
C PHE A 129 -6.87 23.46 1.31
N ASP A 130 -6.78 24.53 2.09
CA ASP A 130 -5.96 25.69 1.76
C ASP A 130 -4.54 25.46 2.29
N LEU A 131 -3.56 25.54 1.40
CA LEU A 131 -2.14 25.39 1.68
C LEU A 131 -1.44 26.73 1.54
N SER A 132 -0.49 26.96 2.43
CA SER A 132 0.38 28.13 2.43
C SER A 132 1.78 27.75 1.96
N LYS A 133 2.45 28.69 1.30
CA LYS A 133 3.84 28.51 0.85
C LYS A 133 4.79 28.38 2.05
N VAL A 134 5.61 27.35 2.05
CA VAL A 134 6.64 27.10 3.07
C VAL A 134 7.87 27.95 2.74
N PRO A 135 8.45 28.68 3.70
CA PRO A 135 9.65 29.48 3.46
C PRO A 135 10.82 28.63 2.98
N GLY A 136 11.62 29.16 2.05
CA GLY A 136 12.77 28.47 1.45
C GLY A 136 13.71 27.77 2.43
N PRO A 137 14.11 28.40 3.56
CA PRO A 137 14.97 27.76 4.56
C PRO A 137 14.36 26.51 5.21
N GLU A 138 13.04 26.43 5.32
CA GLU A 138 12.33 25.25 5.82
C GLU A 138 12.00 24.25 4.69
N ALA A 139 11.69 24.75 3.50
CA ALA A 139 11.34 23.92 2.34
C ALA A 139 12.53 23.12 1.80
N ALA A 140 13.71 23.73 1.69
CA ALA A 140 14.89 23.10 1.08
C ALA A 140 15.27 21.74 1.70
N PRO A 141 15.46 21.61 3.04
CA PRO A 141 15.77 20.31 3.62
C PRO A 141 14.64 19.29 3.48
N ARG A 142 13.38 19.72 3.47
CA ARG A 142 12.21 18.84 3.25
C ARG A 142 12.18 18.29 1.83
N LEU A 143 12.44 19.12 0.83
CA LEU A 143 12.51 18.70 -0.57
C LEU A 143 13.71 17.77 -0.83
N GLN A 144 14.84 18.03 -0.18
CA GLN A 144 16.00 17.12 -0.22
C GLN A 144 15.66 15.75 0.38
N ALA A 145 15.07 15.73 1.58
CA ALA A 145 14.66 14.49 2.24
C ALA A 145 13.60 13.72 1.42
N LEU A 146 12.64 14.44 0.83
CA LEU A 146 11.63 13.84 -0.06
C LEU A 146 12.29 13.19 -1.28
N THR A 147 13.23 13.89 -1.93
CA THR A 147 13.91 13.37 -3.13
C THR A 147 14.70 12.10 -2.83
N LEU A 148 15.49 12.11 -1.75
CA LEU A 148 16.26 10.93 -1.32
C LEU A 148 15.35 9.79 -0.89
N GLY A 149 14.31 10.09 -0.11
CA GLY A 149 13.33 9.08 0.32
C GLY A 149 12.54 8.47 -0.84
N LEU A 150 12.24 9.23 -1.90
CA LEU A 150 11.62 8.69 -3.11
C LEU A 150 12.57 7.78 -3.89
N ALA A 151 13.85 8.15 -4.01
CA ALA A 151 14.87 7.31 -4.66
C ALA A 151 15.02 5.96 -3.93
N GLU A 152 15.13 5.98 -2.60
CA GLU A 152 15.19 4.77 -1.77
C GLU A 152 13.95 3.89 -1.95
N ARG A 153 12.76 4.51 -1.98
CA ARG A 153 11.49 3.80 -2.18
C ARG A 153 11.41 3.14 -3.55
N VAL A 154 11.86 3.80 -4.61
CA VAL A 154 11.88 3.22 -5.96
C VAL A 154 12.81 2.01 -5.99
N CYS A 155 14.04 2.13 -5.49
CA CYS A 155 14.98 0.99 -5.43
C CYS A 155 14.39 -0.20 -4.63
N SER A 156 13.77 0.07 -3.48
CA SER A 156 13.14 -0.97 -2.66
C SER A 156 11.95 -1.63 -3.38
N LEU A 157 11.12 -0.85 -4.07
CA LEU A 157 9.97 -1.37 -4.80
C LEU A 157 10.38 -2.21 -6.01
N GLU A 158 11.40 -1.78 -6.76
CA GLU A 158 11.96 -2.54 -7.88
C GLU A 158 12.52 -3.89 -7.42
N GLN A 159 13.28 -3.91 -6.32
CA GLN A 159 13.79 -5.16 -5.72
C GLN A 159 12.65 -6.10 -5.29
N ARG A 160 11.61 -5.56 -4.65
CA ARG A 160 10.44 -6.35 -4.22
C ARG A 160 9.62 -6.85 -5.39
N LEU A 161 9.49 -6.06 -6.45
CA LEU A 161 8.78 -6.45 -7.67
C LEU A 161 9.52 -7.61 -8.35
N ALA A 162 10.84 -7.50 -8.51
CA ALA A 162 11.66 -8.57 -9.07
C ALA A 162 11.53 -9.88 -8.28
N ALA A 163 11.56 -9.81 -6.94
CA ALA A 163 11.38 -11.00 -6.10
C ALA A 163 9.99 -11.65 -6.28
N VAL A 164 8.93 -10.85 -6.41
CA VAL A 164 7.57 -11.35 -6.65
C VAL A 164 7.45 -11.99 -8.04
N GLU A 165 8.04 -11.37 -9.06
CA GLU A 165 8.05 -11.90 -10.44
C GLU A 165 8.78 -13.25 -10.53
N GLU A 166 9.96 -13.38 -9.92
CA GLU A 166 10.70 -14.65 -9.84
C GLU A 166 9.93 -15.76 -9.11
N THR A 167 9.20 -15.40 -8.04
CA THR A 167 8.37 -16.34 -7.28
C THR A 167 7.12 -16.74 -8.07
N ALA A 168 6.59 -15.85 -8.93
CA ALA A 168 5.43 -16.12 -9.78
C ALA A 168 5.79 -16.90 -11.06
N ALA A 169 7.01 -16.72 -11.58
CA ALA A 169 7.50 -17.39 -12.79
C ALA A 169 8.06 -18.81 -12.52
N SER A 170 8.36 -19.15 -11.27
CA SER A 170 8.86 -20.47 -10.88
C SER A 170 7.72 -21.40 -10.45
N PRO A 171 7.42 -22.49 -11.20
CA PRO A 171 6.70 -23.63 -10.63
C PRO A 171 7.65 -24.32 -9.66
N SER A 172 7.68 -23.88 -8.40
CA SER A 172 8.57 -24.44 -7.39
C SER A 172 8.23 -25.92 -7.15
N LYS A 173 8.98 -26.80 -7.81
CA LYS A 173 9.24 -28.14 -7.29
C LYS A 173 10.03 -27.93 -6.00
N SER A 174 9.40 -28.18 -4.87
CA SER A 174 10.08 -28.19 -3.57
C SER A 174 11.35 -29.06 -3.64
N PRO A 175 12.55 -28.56 -3.30
CA PRO A 175 13.62 -29.43 -2.87
C PRO A 175 13.18 -29.93 -1.49
N GLN A 176 12.59 -31.12 -1.44
CA GLN A 176 12.52 -31.88 -0.19
C GLN A 176 13.97 -31.98 0.33
N PRO A 177 14.25 -31.67 1.60
CA PRO A 177 15.55 -31.98 2.16
C PRO A 177 15.71 -33.50 2.09
N ALA A 178 16.64 -33.94 1.24
CA ALA A 178 17.15 -35.30 1.26
C ALA A 178 17.80 -35.51 2.63
N GLY A 179 17.03 -36.06 3.56
CA GLY A 179 17.54 -36.50 4.85
C GLY A 179 18.67 -37.52 4.65
N PRO A 180 19.64 -37.61 5.58
CA PRO A 180 20.81 -38.46 5.40
C PRO A 180 20.41 -39.94 5.26
N PRO A 181 21.07 -40.73 4.40
CA PRO A 181 20.84 -42.17 4.36
C PRO A 181 21.51 -42.79 5.60
N LEU A 182 20.77 -42.92 6.70
CA LEU A 182 21.20 -43.75 7.82
C LEU A 182 21.02 -45.23 7.44
N PHE A 183 21.96 -45.74 6.65
CA PHE A 183 22.26 -47.16 6.66
C PHE A 183 22.91 -47.49 8.00
N LEU A 184 22.17 -48.17 8.87
CA LEU A 184 22.74 -48.90 9.99
C LEU A 184 22.42 -50.40 9.81
N PRO A 185 23.41 -51.29 9.92
CA PRO A 185 23.20 -52.73 9.86
C PRO A 185 22.59 -53.24 11.17
N ASP A 186 21.65 -54.17 11.04
CA ASP A 186 21.05 -54.97 12.12
C ASP A 186 22.14 -55.83 12.81
N PRO A 187 22.07 -56.09 14.12
CA PRO A 187 21.42 -57.35 14.55
C PRO A 187 20.76 -57.32 15.95
N ASP A 188 19.65 -58.03 16.14
CA ASP A 188 19.69 -59.26 16.96
C ASP A 188 18.41 -60.14 16.86
N PRO A 189 18.55 -61.48 17.03
CA PRO A 189 17.51 -62.46 16.79
C PRO A 189 16.71 -62.84 18.06
N GLN A 190 15.54 -63.43 17.82
CA GLN A 190 14.65 -64.15 18.75
C GLN A 190 13.48 -63.37 19.39
N ARG A 191 12.25 -63.59 18.88
CA ARG A 191 11.21 -64.40 19.56
C ARG A 191 9.84 -64.30 18.84
N GLY A 192 9.44 -65.43 18.25
CA GLY A 192 8.09 -66.02 18.37
C GLY A 192 6.85 -65.35 17.74
N GLY A 193 6.22 -66.06 16.80
CA GLY A 193 4.75 -66.02 16.61
C GLY A 193 4.26 -65.83 15.16
N PRO A 194 3.29 -66.62 14.64
CA PRO A 194 2.94 -66.65 13.22
C PRO A 194 1.83 -65.62 12.89
N GLY A 195 2.07 -64.74 11.93
CA GLY A 195 1.07 -63.76 11.47
C GLY A 195 1.37 -63.17 10.09
N ALA A 196 0.46 -63.40 9.16
CA ALA A 196 0.32 -62.89 7.79
C ALA A 196 1.43 -61.94 7.26
N GLY A 197 2.20 -62.44 6.29
CA GLY A 197 3.25 -61.68 5.61
C GLY A 197 2.73 -60.42 4.93
N VAL A 198 3.26 -59.27 5.33
CA VAL A 198 3.13 -57.99 4.63
C VAL A 198 3.91 -58.11 3.32
N ARG A 199 3.21 -58.48 2.24
CA ARG A 199 3.80 -58.59 0.90
C ARG A 199 4.22 -57.19 0.44
N ARG A 200 5.53 -56.97 0.25
CA ARG A 200 6.07 -55.74 -0.36
C ARG A 200 5.38 -55.51 -1.70
N ARG A 201 4.69 -54.37 -1.84
CA ARG A 201 3.99 -53.98 -3.07
C ARG A 201 4.99 -53.75 -4.19
N SER A 202 4.74 -54.35 -5.35
CA SER A 202 5.59 -54.19 -6.54
C SER A 202 5.32 -52.84 -7.18
N PRO A 203 6.34 -52.13 -7.73
CA PRO A 203 6.12 -50.91 -8.49
C PRO A 203 5.12 -51.18 -9.64
N GLY A 204 4.02 -50.42 -9.68
CA GLY A 204 2.96 -50.55 -10.70
C GLY A 204 1.63 -51.16 -10.22
N GLU A 205 1.50 -51.54 -8.94
CA GLU A 205 0.18 -51.88 -8.37
C GLU A 205 -0.68 -50.61 -8.19
N SER A 206 -1.86 -50.59 -8.80
CA SER A 206 -2.81 -49.48 -8.71
C SER A 206 -3.26 -49.24 -7.27
N LEU A 207 -3.15 -48.00 -6.80
CA LEU A 207 -3.58 -47.57 -5.47
C LEU A 207 -5.10 -47.44 -5.34
N ILE A 208 -5.80 -47.27 -6.46
CA ILE A 208 -7.26 -47.02 -6.48
C ILE A 208 -8.03 -48.34 -6.48
N ASN A 209 -7.44 -49.43 -6.98
CA ASN A 209 -8.07 -50.75 -6.97
C ASN A 209 -7.07 -51.86 -6.61
N PRO A 210 -6.83 -52.08 -5.30
CA PRO A 210 -5.90 -53.11 -4.85
C PRO A 210 -6.38 -54.50 -5.27
N GLY A 211 -5.52 -55.25 -5.97
CA GLY A 211 -5.80 -56.63 -6.42
C GLY A 211 -6.17 -56.77 -7.90
N PHE A 212 -6.31 -55.67 -8.66
CA PHE A 212 -6.56 -55.76 -10.10
C PHE A 212 -5.26 -56.02 -10.86
N LYS A 213 -4.99 -57.29 -11.19
CA LYS A 213 -3.84 -57.69 -11.99
C LYS A 213 -4.14 -57.65 -13.50
N SER A 214 -3.18 -57.07 -14.22
CA SER A 214 -2.97 -57.09 -15.67
C SER A 214 -3.70 -56.03 -16.50
N LYS A 215 -2.90 -55.29 -17.27
CA LYS A 215 -3.30 -54.71 -18.55
C LYS A 215 -2.83 -55.73 -19.60
N LYS A 216 -3.74 -56.24 -20.45
CA LYS A 216 -3.35 -57.17 -21.53
C LYS A 216 -2.26 -56.50 -22.39
N PRO A 217 -1.17 -57.21 -22.76
CA PRO A 217 -0.20 -56.66 -23.69
C PRO A 217 -0.89 -56.38 -25.03
N ALA A 218 -0.49 -55.30 -25.70
CA ALA A 218 -0.97 -55.02 -27.05
C ALA A 218 -0.50 -56.15 -27.97
N GLY A 219 -1.45 -56.88 -28.56
CA GLY A 219 -1.15 -57.80 -29.66
C GLY A 219 -0.68 -56.96 -30.85
N GLY A 220 0.55 -57.21 -31.31
CA GLY A 220 1.08 -56.58 -32.51
C GLY A 220 0.18 -56.86 -33.71
N VAL A 221 0.08 -55.89 -34.61
CA VAL A 221 -0.49 -56.11 -35.95
C VAL A 221 0.57 -56.81 -36.79
N ASP A 222 0.20 -57.93 -37.40
CA ASP A 222 1.05 -58.65 -38.36
C ASP A 222 0.93 -57.93 -39.70
N PHE A 223 2.06 -57.52 -40.28
CA PHE A 223 2.12 -56.96 -41.63
C PHE A 223 2.65 -58.06 -42.55
N ASP A 224 1.79 -58.60 -43.41
CA ASP A 224 2.22 -59.40 -44.56
C ASP A 224 2.92 -58.49 -45.57
N GLU A 225 4.16 -58.84 -45.95
CA GLU A 225 4.87 -58.22 -47.07
C GLU A 225 5.92 -59.21 -47.61
N PRO A 226 6.17 -59.33 -48.94
CA PRO A 226 5.47 -58.81 -50.13
C PRO A 226 4.71 -59.87 -50.97
#